data_AF-A0A383CQX9-F1
#
_entry.id   AF-A0A383CQX9-F1
#
_cell.length_a   1.000
_cell.length_b   1.000
_cell.length_c   1.000
_cell.angle_alpha   90.00
_cell.angle_beta   90.00
_cell.angle_gamma   90.00
#
_symmetry.space_group_name_H-M   'P 1'
#
loop_
_entity.id
_entity.type
_entity.pdbx_description
1 polymer ?
#
loop_
_entity_poly.entity_id
_entity_poly.type
_entity_poly.pdbx_seq_one_letter_code
_entity_poly.pdbx_strand_id
1 'polypeptide(L)'
;MRNICLLFLALPLAIGAQWEKHLIVESSGMINSAVAADWNGDDRMDVIASLDGKVILFQGPEWGAHTLHAFGPGQSRNKPRSACIHSCLMDVDGDGDQDFIGSNNTVFWLECPAKPLGGPWKYRTIDDEILGTHCLITGDVNQDGRIDLIANSGR
;
A
#
# COMPACT_ATOMS: atom_id res chain seq x y z
N MET A 1 20.59 -26.51 -62.29
CA MET A 1 20.80 -26.77 -60.85
C MET A 1 20.42 -25.51 -60.10
N ARG A 2 19.43 -25.59 -59.21
CA ARG A 2 18.79 -24.44 -58.56
C ARG A 2 19.36 -24.35 -57.14
N ASN A 3 20.22 -23.37 -56.87
CA ASN A 3 20.81 -23.17 -55.54
C ASN A 3 19.75 -22.52 -54.64
N ILE A 4 19.29 -23.28 -53.64
CA ILE A 4 18.42 -22.78 -52.58
C ILE A 4 19.34 -22.23 -51.49
N CYS A 5 19.28 -20.91 -51.26
CA CYS A 5 19.93 -20.26 -50.13
C CYS A 5 18.94 -20.29 -48.95
N LEU A 6 19.28 -21.03 -47.89
CA LEU A 6 18.51 -21.02 -46.65
C LEU A 6 19.02 -19.87 -45.77
N LEU A 7 18.19 -18.83 -45.61
CA LEU A 7 18.45 -17.73 -44.68
C LEU A 7 17.94 -18.17 -43.30
N PHE A 8 18.85 -18.46 -42.36
CA PHE A 8 18.48 -18.60 -40.95
C PHE A 8 18.27 -17.20 -40.36
N LEU A 9 17.02 -16.83 -40.10
CA LEU A 9 16.69 -15.71 -39.23
C LEU A 9 16.95 -16.14 -37.78
N ALA A 10 18.09 -15.73 -37.22
CA ALA A 10 18.32 -15.80 -35.79
C ALA A 10 17.36 -14.80 -35.11
N LEU A 11 16.36 -15.31 -34.39
CA LEU A 11 15.56 -14.50 -33.47
C LEU A 11 16.51 -13.97 -32.37
N PRO A 12 16.50 -12.67 -32.04
CA PRO A 12 17.28 -12.18 -30.92
C PRO A 12 16.73 -12.82 -29.64
N LEU A 13 17.60 -13.55 -28.93
CA LEU A 13 17.37 -13.98 -27.55
C LEU A 13 16.99 -12.75 -26.73
N ALA A 14 15.84 -12.81 -26.06
CA ALA A 14 15.47 -11.83 -25.07
C ALA A 14 16.55 -11.81 -23.98
N ILE A 15 17.41 -10.79 -24.00
CA ILE A 15 18.34 -10.50 -22.92
C ILE A 15 17.44 -10.17 -21.71
N GLY A 16 17.52 -10.99 -20.66
CA GLY A 16 16.69 -10.80 -19.47
C GLY A 16 16.85 -9.38 -18.93
N ALA A 17 15.73 -8.72 -18.61
CA ALA A 17 15.75 -7.38 -18.05
C ALA A 17 16.60 -7.37 -16.76
N GLN A 18 17.60 -6.50 -16.70
CA GLN A 18 18.38 -6.28 -15.49
C GLN A 18 17.58 -5.38 -14.55
N TRP A 19 17.16 -5.93 -13.41
CA TRP A 19 16.45 -5.18 -12.39
C TRP A 19 17.43 -4.42 -11.51
N GLU A 20 17.29 -3.09 -11.46
CA GLU A 20 18.03 -2.24 -10.53
C GLU A 20 17.26 -2.12 -9.20
N LYS A 21 17.97 -2.29 -8.07
CA LYS A 21 17.39 -2.09 -6.74
C LYS A 21 17.49 -0.61 -6.37
N HIS A 22 16.35 0.04 -6.21
CA HIS A 22 16.24 1.37 -5.60
C HIS A 22 15.79 1.24 -4.15
N LEU A 23 16.58 1.80 -3.23
CA LEU A 23 16.25 1.82 -1.80
C LEU A 23 15.38 3.04 -1.50
N ILE A 24 14.16 2.81 -1.00
CA ILE A 24 13.24 3.89 -0.58
C ILE A 24 13.58 4.36 0.84
N VAL A 25 13.66 3.42 1.79
CA VAL A 25 13.89 3.73 3.20
C VAL A 25 14.54 2.56 3.93
N GLU A 26 15.38 2.86 4.92
CA GLU A 26 15.85 1.89 5.92
C GLU A 26 15.10 2.11 7.22
N SER A 27 14.74 1.03 7.90
CA SER A 27 14.10 1.07 9.22
C SER A 27 14.77 0.07 10.14
N SER A 28 14.84 0.42 11.42
CA SER A 28 15.23 -0.51 12.49
C SER A 28 14.08 -1.42 12.95
N GLY A 29 12.85 -1.07 12.57
CA GLY A 29 11.62 -1.79 12.88
C GLY A 29 11.14 -2.69 11.75
N MET A 30 9.94 -3.26 11.95
CA MET A 30 9.30 -4.10 10.93
C MET A 30 8.65 -3.22 9.86
N ILE A 31 8.85 -3.61 8.59
CA ILE A 31 8.07 -3.16 7.45
C ILE A 31 7.45 -4.41 6.82
N ASN A 32 6.18 -4.69 7.15
CA ASN A 32 5.52 -5.93 6.72
C ASN A 32 4.77 -5.79 5.39
N SER A 33 4.35 -4.57 5.07
CA SER A 33 3.54 -4.27 3.88
C SER A 33 3.85 -2.87 3.37
N ALA A 34 3.69 -2.71 2.06
CA ALA A 34 3.75 -1.44 1.36
C ALA A 34 2.67 -1.46 0.27
N VAL A 35 2.09 -0.30 -0.02
CA VAL A 35 1.07 -0.10 -1.05
C VAL A 35 1.50 1.06 -1.94
N ALA A 36 1.10 1.05 -3.22
CA ALA A 36 1.52 2.05 -4.19
C ALA A 36 0.31 2.58 -4.97
N ALA A 37 0.28 3.90 -5.14
CA ALA A 37 -0.68 4.65 -5.94
C ALA A 37 -0.08 6.02 -6.29
N ASP A 38 -0.69 6.74 -7.22
CA ASP A 38 -0.34 8.14 -7.52
C ASP A 38 -1.20 9.05 -6.64
N TRP A 39 -0.68 9.46 -5.48
CA TRP A 39 -1.44 10.31 -4.56
C TRP A 39 -1.32 11.79 -4.87
N ASN A 40 -0.25 12.22 -5.53
CA ASN A 40 -0.06 13.64 -5.86
C ASN A 40 -0.56 14.02 -7.27
N GLY A 41 -0.99 13.04 -8.07
CA GLY A 41 -1.52 13.21 -9.42
C GLY A 41 -0.44 13.57 -10.44
N ASP A 42 0.80 13.12 -10.23
CA ASP A 42 1.95 13.44 -11.08
C ASP A 42 2.33 12.34 -12.09
N ASP A 43 1.44 11.35 -12.25
CA ASP A 43 1.58 10.14 -13.07
C ASP A 43 2.76 9.24 -12.64
N ARG A 44 3.25 9.38 -11.40
CA ARG A 44 4.25 8.48 -10.80
C ARG A 44 3.71 7.82 -9.54
N MET A 45 4.20 6.61 -9.30
CA MET A 45 3.81 5.86 -8.11
C MET A 45 4.54 6.40 -6.89
N ASP A 46 3.77 6.78 -5.87
CA ASP A 46 4.26 6.91 -4.52
C ASP A 46 4.07 5.59 -3.76
N VAL A 47 4.68 5.48 -2.59
CA VAL A 47 4.59 4.28 -1.75
C VAL A 47 4.18 4.67 -0.33
N ILE A 48 3.14 4.05 0.22
CA ILE A 48 2.85 4.13 1.66
C ILE A 48 3.31 2.85 2.34
N ALA A 49 4.03 3.00 3.45
CA ALA A 49 4.37 1.91 4.35
C ALA A 49 4.21 2.34 5.82
N SER A 50 3.97 1.37 6.69
CA SER A 50 4.04 1.60 8.13
C SER A 50 5.38 1.13 8.69
N LEU A 51 6.05 2.01 9.43
CA LEU A 51 7.35 1.74 10.05
C LEU A 51 7.56 2.68 11.23
N ASP A 52 8.37 2.24 12.20
CA ASP A 52 8.85 3.06 13.32
C ASP A 52 7.75 3.89 14.04
N GLY A 53 6.57 3.28 14.23
CA GLY A 53 5.44 3.90 14.92
C GLY A 53 4.61 4.84 14.05
N LYS A 54 4.77 4.83 12.73
CA LYS A 54 4.12 5.76 11.80
C LYS A 54 3.56 5.06 10.57
N VAL A 55 2.67 5.75 9.86
CA VAL A 55 2.35 5.52 8.45
C VAL A 55 2.97 6.67 7.66
N ILE A 56 3.79 6.35 6.67
CA ILE A 56 4.60 7.31 5.91
C ILE A 56 4.34 7.08 4.42
N LEU A 57 4.08 8.17 3.70
CA LEU A 57 4.07 8.22 2.24
C LEU A 57 5.46 8.62 1.74
N PHE A 58 5.99 7.90 0.77
CA PHE A 58 7.25 8.17 0.07
C PHE A 58 6.93 8.58 -1.36
N GLN A 59 7.06 9.87 -1.63
CA GLN A 59 6.70 10.48 -2.90
C GLN A 59 7.72 10.11 -3.98
N GLY A 60 7.29 9.41 -5.04
CA GLY A 60 8.16 9.02 -6.13
C GLY A 60 8.51 10.20 -7.05
N PRO A 61 9.61 10.11 -7.82
CA PRO A 61 10.65 9.09 -7.77
C PRO A 61 11.78 9.42 -6.78
N GLU A 62 11.79 10.61 -6.17
CA GLU A 62 12.83 11.01 -5.22
C GLU A 62 12.63 10.44 -3.80
N TRP A 63 11.53 9.72 -3.57
CA TRP A 63 11.14 9.08 -2.32
C TRP A 63 11.03 10.03 -1.13
N GLY A 64 10.55 11.26 -1.36
CA GLY A 64 10.34 12.26 -0.32
C GLY A 64 9.34 11.78 0.73
N ALA A 65 9.73 11.77 2.01
CA ALA A 65 8.92 11.18 3.08
C ALA A 65 7.94 12.19 3.71
N HIS A 66 6.66 11.81 3.77
CA HIS A 66 5.56 12.56 4.36
C HIS A 66 4.87 11.71 5.42
N THR A 67 4.92 12.14 6.69
CA THR A 67 4.25 11.39 7.77
C THR A 67 2.75 11.61 7.70
N LEU A 68 2.00 10.55 7.43
CA LEU A 68 0.54 10.58 7.34
C LEU A 68 -0.12 10.42 8.71
N HIS A 69 0.44 9.56 9.55
CA HIS A 69 -0.08 9.28 10.88
C HIS A 69 1.03 8.79 11.82
N ALA A 70 0.92 9.11 13.10
CA ALA A 70 1.76 8.58 14.16
C ALA A 70 0.90 7.75 15.13
N PHE A 71 1.26 6.49 15.34
CA PHE A 71 0.53 5.61 16.23
C PHE A 71 0.69 6.06 17.69
N GLY A 72 -0.44 6.12 18.39
CA GLY A 72 -0.50 6.47 19.80
C GLY A 72 -1.73 5.87 20.48
N PRO A 73 -1.76 5.85 21.82
CA PRO A 73 -2.94 5.42 22.55
C PRO A 73 -4.11 6.39 22.31
N GLY A 74 -5.35 5.91 22.50
CA GLY A 74 -6.55 6.76 22.47
C GLY A 74 -7.23 6.91 21.10
N GLN A 75 -6.66 6.33 20.03
CA GLN A 75 -7.32 6.29 18.71
C GLN A 75 -8.37 5.16 18.60
N SER A 76 -8.20 4.07 19.35
CA SER A 76 -9.15 2.97 19.47
C SER A 76 -9.06 2.35 20.86
N ARG A 77 -9.90 1.33 21.14
CA ARG A 77 -9.87 0.58 22.41
C ARG A 77 -8.54 -0.15 22.63
N ASN A 78 -7.92 -0.64 21.55
CA ASN A 78 -6.69 -1.41 21.62
C ASN A 78 -5.45 -0.52 21.51
N LYS A 79 -4.38 -0.90 22.22
CA LYS A 79 -3.08 -0.27 22.05
C LYS A 79 -2.50 -0.67 20.68
N PRO A 80 -2.15 0.29 19.80
CA PRO A 80 -1.59 -0.04 18.49
C PRO A 80 -0.19 -0.65 18.62
N ARG A 81 0.15 -1.50 17.66
CA ARG A 81 1.54 -1.90 17.39
C ARG A 81 2.34 -0.76 16.76
N SER A 82 3.66 -0.88 16.73
CA SER A 82 4.55 0.10 16.09
C SER A 82 4.55 0.03 14.56
N ALA A 83 3.96 -1.00 13.96
CA ALA A 83 3.78 -1.15 12.53
C ALA A 83 2.51 -1.95 12.25
N CYS A 84 1.96 -1.79 11.05
CA CYS A 84 0.90 -2.65 10.54
C CYS A 84 1.44 -4.05 10.24
N ILE A 85 0.60 -5.06 10.43
CA ILE A 85 0.87 -6.42 9.97
C ILE A 85 0.56 -6.51 8.47
N HIS A 86 -0.53 -5.90 8.03
CA HIS A 86 -0.93 -5.80 6.63
C HIS A 86 -1.56 -4.43 6.35
N SER A 87 -1.51 -4.02 5.08
CA SER A 87 -2.22 -2.86 4.56
C SER A 87 -2.79 -3.12 3.17
N CYS A 88 -3.81 -2.36 2.78
CA CYS A 88 -4.40 -2.34 1.45
C CYS A 88 -4.98 -0.96 1.16
N LEU A 89 -5.44 -0.74 -0.07
CA LEU A 89 -6.07 0.51 -0.51
C LEU A 89 -7.55 0.28 -0.85
N MET A 90 -8.37 1.29 -0.59
CA MET A 90 -9.79 1.35 -0.94
C MET A 90 -10.22 2.81 -0.95
N ASP A 91 -11.12 3.19 -1.86
CA ASP A 91 -11.86 4.46 -1.75
C ASP A 91 -13.01 4.22 -0.78
N VAL A 92 -12.83 4.56 0.51
CA VAL A 92 -13.75 4.15 1.58
C VAL A 92 -14.98 5.07 1.65
N ASP A 93 -14.82 6.37 1.34
CA ASP A 93 -15.90 7.34 1.38
C ASP A 93 -16.48 7.71 0.01
N GLY A 94 -15.92 7.18 -1.08
CA GLY A 94 -16.43 7.31 -2.43
C GLY A 94 -16.09 8.64 -3.10
N ASP A 95 -15.03 9.31 -2.65
CA ASP A 95 -14.60 10.61 -3.19
C ASP A 95 -13.63 10.50 -4.38
N GLY A 96 -13.21 9.27 -4.70
CA GLY A 96 -12.39 8.93 -5.85
C GLY A 96 -10.89 8.87 -5.57
N ASP A 97 -10.45 9.10 -4.33
CA ASP A 97 -9.06 8.89 -3.93
C ASP A 97 -8.82 7.53 -3.26
N GLN A 98 -7.56 7.18 -3.03
CA GLN A 98 -7.20 5.91 -2.39
C GLN A 98 -6.84 6.14 -0.93
N ASP A 99 -7.66 5.60 -0.03
CA ASP A 99 -7.37 5.59 1.38
C ASP A 99 -6.42 4.47 1.78
N PHE A 100 -5.69 4.69 2.86
CA PHE A 100 -4.84 3.66 3.45
C PHE A 100 -5.61 2.88 4.52
N ILE A 101 -5.71 1.56 4.36
CA ILE A 101 -6.26 0.67 5.38
C ILE A 101 -5.12 -0.13 6.01
N GLY A 102 -5.07 -0.18 7.34
CA GLY A 102 -4.04 -0.88 8.09
C GLY A 102 -4.59 -1.78 9.18
N SER A 103 -3.80 -2.79 9.56
CA SER A 103 -4.08 -3.68 10.69
C SER A 103 -2.93 -3.64 11.71
N ASN A 104 -3.19 -3.18 12.95
CA ASN A 104 -2.15 -3.05 13.98
C ASN A 104 -2.62 -3.36 15.42
N ASN A 105 -3.44 -4.40 15.60
CA ASN A 105 -4.35 -4.70 16.74
C ASN A 105 -5.73 -4.04 16.63
N THR A 106 -5.90 -3.17 15.64
CA THR A 106 -7.16 -2.56 15.21
C THR A 106 -7.14 -2.61 13.69
N VAL A 107 -8.28 -2.80 13.06
CA VAL A 107 -8.44 -2.51 11.63
C VAL A 107 -8.95 -1.07 11.52
N PHE A 108 -8.22 -0.26 10.78
CA PHE A 108 -8.47 1.16 10.66
C PHE A 108 -8.22 1.62 9.23
N TRP A 109 -8.77 2.77 8.89
CA TRP A 109 -8.37 3.50 7.70
C TRP A 109 -7.91 4.90 8.04
N LEU A 110 -7.06 5.43 7.17
CA LEU A 110 -6.66 6.82 7.12
C LEU A 110 -7.29 7.43 5.88
N GLU A 111 -8.18 8.40 6.10
CA GLU A 111 -8.85 9.15 5.03
C GLU A 111 -7.86 10.09 4.37
N CYS A 112 -7.67 9.92 3.07
CA CYS A 112 -6.83 10.77 2.26
C CYS A 112 -7.49 12.16 2.14
N PRO A 113 -6.76 13.26 2.42
CA PRO A 113 -7.29 14.60 2.26
C PRO A 113 -7.01 15.11 0.84
N ALA A 114 -7.74 16.15 0.42
CA ALA A 114 -7.51 16.87 -0.85
C ALA A 114 -6.06 17.36 -1.10
N LYS A 115 -5.19 17.35 -0.08
CA LYS A 115 -3.74 17.56 -0.22
C LYS A 115 -2.99 16.38 0.42
N PRO A 116 -2.78 15.28 -0.31
CA PRO A 116 -2.33 14.01 0.29
C PRO A 116 -0.95 14.10 0.97
N LEU A 117 -0.05 14.91 0.41
CA LEU A 117 1.29 15.15 0.95
C LEU A 117 1.32 16.09 2.19
N GLY A 118 0.18 16.72 2.53
CA GLY A 118 0.12 17.75 3.57
C GLY A 118 0.12 17.23 5.00
N GLY A 119 -0.49 16.04 5.22
CA GLY A 119 -0.62 15.40 6.53
C GLY A 119 -1.27 16.25 7.67
N PRO A 120 -1.67 15.62 8.79
CA PRO A 120 -1.93 14.19 8.94
C PRO A 120 -3.23 13.78 8.24
N TRP A 121 -3.32 12.51 7.88
CA TRP A 121 -4.57 11.90 7.41
C TRP A 121 -5.47 11.57 8.60
N LYS A 122 -6.79 11.58 8.37
CA LYS A 122 -7.75 11.40 9.46
C LYS A 122 -7.93 9.92 9.77
N TYR A 123 -7.60 9.53 11.01
CA TYR A 123 -7.74 8.16 11.50
C TYR A 123 -9.20 7.81 11.77
N ARG A 124 -9.62 6.63 11.32
CA ARG A 124 -10.97 6.08 11.55
C ARG A 124 -10.87 4.60 11.89
N THR A 125 -11.38 4.23 13.05
CA THR A 125 -11.53 2.82 13.45
C THR A 125 -12.57 2.16 12.57
N ILE A 126 -12.21 1.03 11.96
CA ILE A 126 -13.15 0.14 11.27
C ILE A 126 -13.65 -0.88 12.28
N ASP A 127 -12.73 -1.58 12.93
CA ASP A 127 -13.04 -2.60 13.92
C ASP A 127 -11.89 -2.73 14.93
N ASP A 128 -12.22 -2.71 16.22
CA ASP A 128 -11.26 -2.94 17.31
C ASP A 128 -11.61 -4.17 18.18
N GLU A 129 -12.52 -5.01 17.71
CA GLU A 129 -12.87 -6.30 18.30
C GLU A 129 -12.12 -7.47 17.65
N ILE A 130 -11.85 -7.40 16.35
CA ILE A 130 -11.04 -8.39 15.63
C ILE A 130 -9.57 -8.28 16.03
N LEU A 131 -9.00 -9.42 16.42
CA LEU A 131 -7.64 -9.48 16.95
C LEU A 131 -6.77 -10.40 16.10
N GLY A 132 -5.52 -9.98 15.86
CA GLY A 132 -4.56 -10.78 15.12
C GLY A 132 -4.83 -10.86 13.62
N THR A 133 -5.49 -9.85 13.04
CA THR A 133 -5.62 -9.71 11.59
C THR A 133 -4.25 -9.69 10.94
N HIS A 134 -4.05 -10.62 10.01
CA HIS A 134 -2.78 -10.82 9.29
C HIS A 134 -2.92 -10.54 7.80
N CYS A 135 -4.13 -10.61 7.27
CA CYS A 135 -4.43 -10.28 5.88
C CYS A 135 -5.61 -9.32 5.82
N LEU A 136 -5.47 -8.31 4.97
CA LEU A 136 -6.54 -7.43 4.53
C LEU A 136 -6.58 -7.53 3.01
N ILE A 137 -7.75 -7.78 2.45
CA ILE A 137 -7.98 -7.76 1.00
C ILE A 137 -9.24 -6.97 0.69
N THR A 138 -9.32 -6.46 -0.51
CA THR A 138 -10.48 -5.72 -1.00
C THR A 138 -11.06 -6.40 -2.24
N GLY A 139 -12.37 -6.30 -2.41
CA GLY A 139 -13.08 -6.81 -3.59
C GLY A 139 -14.58 -6.67 -3.46
N ASP A 140 -15.29 -6.60 -4.58
CA ASP A 140 -16.76 -6.59 -4.61
C ASP A 140 -17.28 -8.03 -4.44
N VAL A 141 -17.62 -8.41 -3.20
CA VAL A 141 -18.00 -9.79 -2.85
C VAL A 141 -19.46 -10.06 -3.18
N ASN A 142 -20.31 -9.05 -3.06
CA ASN A 142 -21.76 -9.18 -3.23
C ASN A 142 -22.26 -8.76 -4.63
N GLN A 143 -21.36 -8.26 -5.50
CA GLN A 143 -21.62 -7.79 -6.86
C GLN A 143 -22.54 -6.57 -6.93
N ASP A 144 -22.50 -5.69 -5.93
CA ASP A 144 -23.27 -4.44 -5.92
C ASP A 144 -22.52 -3.25 -6.55
N GLY A 145 -21.28 -3.48 -7.00
CA GLY A 145 -20.41 -2.47 -7.59
C GLY A 145 -19.64 -1.63 -6.58
N ARG A 146 -19.75 -1.91 -5.27
CA ARG A 146 -18.91 -1.31 -4.23
C ARG A 146 -17.84 -2.30 -3.80
N ILE A 147 -16.66 -1.78 -3.49
CA ILE A 147 -15.57 -2.60 -2.99
C ILE A 147 -15.80 -2.87 -1.50
N ASP A 148 -15.76 -4.15 -1.11
CA ASP A 148 -15.79 -4.58 0.28
C ASP A 148 -14.38 -4.73 0.84
N LEU A 149 -14.22 -4.50 2.15
CA LEU A 149 -13.03 -4.89 2.90
C LEU A 149 -13.25 -6.26 3.56
N ILE A 150 -12.30 -7.17 3.36
CA ILE A 150 -12.29 -8.49 3.98
C ILE A 150 -11.08 -8.59 4.90
N ALA A 151 -11.34 -8.88 6.18
CA ALA A 151 -10.34 -9.07 7.22
C ALA A 151 -10.51 -10.43 7.89
N ASN A 152 -9.39 -11.03 8.31
CA ASN A 152 -9.41 -12.23 9.13
C ASN A 152 -9.26 -11.89 10.63
N SER A 153 -9.78 -12.76 11.50
CA SER A 153 -9.40 -12.80 12.92
C SER A 153 -8.46 -13.98 13.16
N GLY A 154 -7.35 -13.72 13.84
CA GLY A 154 -6.35 -14.73 14.19
C GLY A 154 -6.43 -15.18 15.65
N ARG A 155 -7.43 -14.70 16.39
CA ARG A 155 -7.63 -14.96 17.82
C ARG A 155 -9.10 -15.07 18.16
#